data_AF-A0A517QQJ8-F1
#
_entry.id   AF-A0A517QQJ8-F1
#
_cell.length_a   1.000
_cell.length_b   1.000
_cell.length_c   1.000
_cell.angle_alpha   90.00
_cell.angle_beta   90.00
_cell.angle_gamma   90.00
#
_symmetry.space_group_name_H-M   'P 1'
#
loop_
_entity.id
_entity.type
_entity.pdbx_description
1 polymer ?
#
loop_
_entity_poly.entity_id
_entity_poly.type
_entity_poly.pdbx_seq_one_letter_code
_entity_poly.pdbx_strand_id
1 'polypeptide(L)' 'MRPRLKLYTGEEETFDAPPTMTISFGELMRIVDEAAQRKRSWMNDFSHDDVTITEDLYEVLTEYARLRPGA' A
#
# COMPACT_ATOMS: atom_id res chain seq x y z
N MET A 1 15.70 -45.07 -30.77
CA MET A 1 15.22 -44.04 -29.81
C MET A 1 15.45 -42.67 -30.44
N ARG A 2 14.42 -41.83 -30.62
CA ARG A 2 14.56 -40.47 -31.15
C ARG A 2 14.60 -39.47 -29.99
N PRO A 3 15.69 -38.72 -29.79
CA PRO A 3 15.75 -37.70 -28.75
C PRO A 3 14.81 -36.54 -29.13
N ARG A 4 13.95 -36.13 -28.20
CA ARG A 4 13.02 -35.00 -28.35
C ARG A 4 13.49 -33.89 -27.43
N LEU A 5 14.07 -32.83 -28.01
CA LEU A 5 14.31 -31.60 -27.25
C LEU A 5 12.96 -30.99 -26.86
N LYS A 6 12.84 -30.59 -25.60
CA LYS A 6 11.73 -29.77 -25.11
C LYS A 6 12.17 -28.31 -25.20
N LEU A 7 11.39 -27.49 -25.91
CA LEU A 7 11.54 -26.04 -25.90
C LEU A 7 11.06 -25.51 -24.55
N TYR A 8 11.95 -24.87 -23.81
CA TYR A 8 11.60 -24.10 -22.62
C TYR A 8 11.24 -22.69 -23.08
N THR A 9 9.96 -22.45 -23.36
CA THR A 9 9.40 -21.10 -23.35
C THR A 9 9.27 -20.73 -21.90
N GLY A 10 10.16 -19.89 -21.38
CA GLY A 10 10.08 -19.40 -20.00
C GLY A 10 8.66 -18.94 -19.74
N GLU A 11 7.96 -19.64 -18.86
CA GLU A 11 6.74 -19.15 -18.26
C GLU A 11 7.08 -17.76 -17.74
N GLU A 12 6.37 -16.73 -18.22
CA GLU A 12 6.45 -15.41 -17.60
C GLU A 12 6.20 -15.66 -16.12
N GLU A 13 7.20 -15.46 -15.27
CA GLU A 13 7.03 -15.51 -13.83
C GLU A 13 5.95 -14.47 -13.52
N THR A 14 4.71 -14.93 -13.40
CA THR A 14 3.62 -14.13 -12.87
C THR A 14 3.97 -13.97 -11.41
N PHE A 15 4.66 -12.88 -11.08
CA PHE A 15 4.80 -12.43 -9.71
C PHE A 15 3.38 -12.19 -9.21
N ASP A 16 2.82 -13.16 -8.48
CA ASP A 16 1.53 -13.00 -7.84
C ASP A 16 1.64 -11.77 -6.94
N ALA A 17 0.91 -10.71 -7.31
CA ALA A 17 0.87 -9.51 -6.50
C ALA A 17 0.40 -9.89 -5.09
N PRO A 18 1.02 -9.34 -4.03
CA PRO A 18 0.60 -9.65 -2.67
C PRO A 18 -0.88 -9.32 -2.49
N PRO A 19 -1.59 -10.07 -1.62
CA PRO A 19 -3.01 -9.85 -1.41
C PRO A 19 -3.28 -8.42 -0.93
N THR A 20 -4.17 -7.72 -1.60
CA THR A 20 -4.65 -6.40 -1.16
C THR A 20 -5.82 -6.57 -0.20
N MET A 21 -5.75 -5.94 0.96
CA MET A 21 -6.83 -5.94 1.96
C MET A 21 -7.52 -4.58 1.97
N THR A 22 -8.85 -4.57 2.01
CA THR A 22 -9.65 -3.34 2.12
C THR A 22 -10.18 -3.19 3.54
N ILE A 23 -9.94 -2.02 4.15
CA ILE A 23 -10.53 -1.60 5.42
C ILE A 23 -11.20 -0.23 5.27
N SER A 24 -12.08 0.13 6.19
CA SER A 24 -12.70 1.46 6.17
C SER A 24 -11.69 2.55 6.53
N PHE A 25 -11.83 3.75 5.95
CA PHE A 25 -10.98 4.89 6.31
C PHE A 25 -11.03 5.22 7.82
N GLY A 26 -12.22 5.14 8.43
CA GLY A 26 -12.37 5.37 9.88
C GLY A 26 -11.63 4.34 10.74
N GLU A 27 -11.60 3.07 10.31
CA GLU A 27 -10.83 2.03 10.98
C GLU A 27 -9.32 2.28 10.86
N LEU A 28 -8.85 2.64 9.65
CA LEU A 28 -7.45 3.02 9.43
C LEU A 28 -7.02 4.17 10.34
N MET A 29 -7.81 5.26 10.38
CA MET A 29 -7.50 6.44 11.19
C MET A 29 -7.43 6.12 12.69
N ARG A 30 -8.33 5.26 13.19
CA ARG A 30 -8.30 4.82 14.59
C ARG A 30 -7.01 4.06 14.92
N ILE A 31 -6.59 3.14 14.05
CA ILE A 31 -5.37 2.35 14.25
C ILE A 31 -4.13 3.25 14.22
N VAL A 32 -4.05 4.16 13.24
CA VAL A 32 -2.93 5.08 13.08
C VAL A 32 -2.82 6.05 14.27
N ASP A 33 -3.94 6.61 14.73
CA ASP A 33 -3.96 7.49 15.90
C ASP A 33 -3.46 6.78 17.17
N GLU A 34 -3.97 5.57 17.46
CA GLU A 34 -3.50 4.77 18.59
C GLU A 34 -2.01 4.44 18.48
N ALA A 35 -1.55 4.07 17.28
CA ALA A 35 -0.16 3.72 17.02
C ALA A 35 0.79 4.92 17.20
N ALA A 36 0.37 6.10 16.73
CA ALA A 36 1.11 7.35 16.89
C ALA A 36 1.21 7.75 18.38
N GLN A 37 0.10 7.72 19.12
CA GLN A 37 0.07 8.02 20.55
C GLN A 37 1.00 7.09 21.35
N ARG A 38 1.08 5.81 20.95
CA ARG A 38 1.92 4.79 21.59
C ARG A 38 3.32 4.68 21.00
N LYS A 39 3.69 5.54 20.04
CA LYS A 39 5.00 5.55 19.36
C LYS A 39 5.40 4.16 18.85
N ARG A 40 4.48 3.46 18.20
CA ARG A 40 4.74 2.11 17.66
C ARG A 40 5.81 2.17 16.57
N SER A 41 6.77 1.26 16.62
CA SER A 41 7.93 1.25 15.70
C SER A 41 7.54 1.10 14.23
N TRP A 42 6.50 0.30 13.96
CA TRP A 42 6.03 0.05 12.59
C TRP A 42 5.61 1.33 11.86
N MET A 43 5.20 2.39 12.57
CA MET A 43 4.89 3.69 11.95
C MET A 43 6.09 4.26 11.18
N ASN A 44 7.30 4.06 11.70
CA ASN A 44 8.51 4.47 11.01
C ASN A 44 8.89 3.47 9.92
N ASP A 45 8.70 2.18 10.18
CA ASP A 45 9.04 1.10 9.24
C ASP A 45 8.26 1.26 7.91
N PHE A 46 7.00 1.73 7.97
CA PHE A 46 6.14 1.96 6.80
C PHE A 46 6.07 3.42 6.33
N SER A 47 6.91 4.31 6.85
CA SER A 47 6.81 5.77 6.56
C SER A 47 7.07 6.17 5.11
N HIS A 48 7.73 5.31 4.33
CA HIS A 48 8.10 5.56 2.93
C HIS A 48 7.28 4.70 1.95
N ASP A 49 6.28 3.97 2.45
CA ASP A 49 5.46 3.07 1.65
C ASP A 49 4.27 3.84 1.07
N ASP A 50 3.95 3.55 -0.19
CA ASP A 50 2.80 4.13 -0.86
C ASP A 50 1.49 3.47 -0.39
N VAL A 51 0.48 4.31 -0.14
CA VAL A 51 -0.88 3.85 0.21
C VAL A 51 -1.83 4.19 -0.93
N THR A 52 -2.48 3.17 -1.49
CA THR A 52 -3.52 3.37 -2.49
C THR A 52 -4.83 3.75 -1.82
N ILE A 53 -5.40 4.87 -2.22
CA ILE A 53 -6.71 5.37 -1.77
C ILE A 53 -7.57 5.72 -3.00
N THR A 54 -8.86 5.92 -2.76
CA THR A 54 -9.78 6.41 -3.79
C THR A 54 -9.49 7.85 -4.15
N GLU A 55 -9.83 8.24 -5.38
CA GLU A 55 -9.59 9.59 -5.92
C GLU A 55 -10.27 10.68 -5.08
N ASP A 56 -11.53 10.46 -4.70
CA ASP A 56 -12.31 11.38 -3.86
C ASP A 56 -11.67 11.64 -2.49
N LEU A 57 -11.13 10.60 -1.84
CA LEU A 57 -10.43 10.73 -0.57
C LEU A 57 -9.10 11.47 -0.75
N TYR A 58 -8.36 11.18 -1.83
CA TYR A 58 -7.12 11.87 -2.14
C TYR A 58 -7.32 13.38 -2.33
N GLU A 59 -8.37 13.77 -3.06
CA GLU A 59 -8.73 15.18 -3.25
C GLU A 59 -9.01 15.86 -1.90
N VAL A 60 -9.86 15.27 -1.06
CA VAL A 60 -10.21 15.81 0.26
C VAL A 60 -8.96 15.98 1.14
N LEU A 61 -8.08 14.99 1.19
CA LEU A 61 -6.85 15.05 1.99
C LEU A 61 -5.88 16.11 1.45
N THR A 62 -5.77 16.23 0.14
CA THR A 62 -4.91 17.22 -0.53
C THR A 62 -5.38 18.64 -0.23
N GLU A 63 -6.68 18.91 -0.36
CA GLU A 63 -7.26 20.21 -0.04
C GLU A 63 -7.14 20.54 1.45
N TYR A 64 -7.41 19.55 2.32
CA TYR A 64 -7.21 19.73 3.75
C TYR A 64 -5.75 20.08 4.10
N ALA A 65 -4.77 19.39 3.50
CA ALA A 65 -3.36 19.65 3.72
C ALA A 65 -2.94 21.06 3.26
N ARG A 66 -3.47 21.54 2.13
CA ARG A 66 -3.24 22.90 1.62
C ARG A 66 -3.84 23.98 2.51
N LEU A 67 -5.00 23.70 3.11
CA LEU A 67 -5.69 24.64 3.99
C LEU A 67 -5.04 24.80 5.34
N ARG A 68 -4.14 23.90 5.76
CA ARG A 68 -3.32 24.11 6.96
C ARG A 68 -2.27 25.18 6.61
N PRO A 69 -2.38 26.42 7.14
CA PRO A 69 -1.26 27.35 7.08
C PRO A 69 -0.09 26.66 7.77
N GLY A 70 1.12 26.79 7.20
CA GLY A 70 2.31 26.05 7.61
C GLY A 70 2.44 25.83 9.12
N ALA A 71 2.87 24.62 9.49
CA ALA A 71 3.39 24.34 10.82
C ALA A 71 4.48 25.35 11.23
#